data_AF-A0A914NA10-F1
#
_entry.id   AF-A0A914NA10-F1
#
_cell.length_a   1.000
_cell.length_b   1.000
_cell.length_c   1.000
_cell.angle_alpha   90.00
_cell.angle_beta   90.00
_cell.angle_gamma   90.00
#
_symmetry.space_group_name_H-M   'P 1'
#
loop_
_entity.id
_entity.type
_entity.pdbx_description
1 polymer ?
#
loop_
_entity_poly.entity_id
_entity_poly.type
_entity_poly.pdbx_seq_one_letter_code
_entity_poly.pdbx_strand_id
1 'polypeptide(L)'
;MILNKTYLQKVRRIITRAFLLGFLFILCITFNMPWSTQHIAIISTNYFFNSSSYPSNTMVVLFNAQRRFWPPWPLLSLNILLLSQLIIFLILQGHSNNATHSLTSLPRIRHAFTPILICGWSVFLAVCPTVQSPSQFALRDMQVHSNSVAVPYRKVSAEHLPVVACFSPLFFNERWQLIIPTLEIYRQYGVSLQVFYIQSMLVEILDFMRIYENEKIIRIEAWTKFNISMPVDGSFKPLDYDPNAELEWRCFYWIIKWLNESF
;
A
#
# COMPACT_ATOMS: atom_id res chain seq x y z
N MET A 1 -9.84 59.86 -26.02
CA MET A 1 -8.62 59.13 -25.60
C MET A 1 -8.43 57.91 -26.49
N ILE A 2 -7.61 57.98 -27.54
CA ILE A 2 -7.46 56.89 -28.51
C ILE A 2 -6.28 56.01 -28.08
N LEU A 3 -6.54 54.81 -27.53
CA LEU A 3 -5.46 53.84 -27.31
C LEU A 3 -4.90 53.38 -28.66
N ASN A 4 -3.60 53.64 -28.87
CA ASN A 4 -2.93 53.35 -30.13
C ASN A 4 -2.92 51.82 -30.39
N LYS A 5 -3.52 51.37 -31.50
CA LYS A 5 -3.67 49.94 -31.85
C LYS A 5 -2.34 49.19 -31.82
N THR A 6 -1.24 49.85 -32.18
CA THR A 6 0.12 49.30 -32.15
C THR A 6 0.58 48.89 -30.73
N TYR A 7 0.18 49.65 -29.70
CA TYR A 7 0.50 49.34 -28.30
C TYR A 7 -0.24 48.08 -27.83
N LEU A 8 -1.54 48.00 -28.09
CA LEU A 8 -2.37 46.81 -27.80
C LEU A 8 -1.82 45.56 -28.50
N GLN A 9 -1.40 45.68 -29.76
CA GLN A 9 -0.81 44.57 -30.52
C GLN A 9 0.55 44.14 -29.94
N LYS A 10 1.39 45.08 -29.49
CA LYS A 10 2.67 44.79 -28.81
C LYS A 10 2.46 44.09 -27.47
N VAL A 11 1.53 44.57 -26.65
CA VAL A 11 1.16 43.95 -25.35
C VAL A 11 0.63 42.53 -25.55
N ARG A 12 -0.30 42.31 -26.50
CA ARG A 12 -0.83 40.97 -26.81
C ARG A 12 0.27 39.98 -27.21
N ARG A 13 1.29 40.44 -27.94
CA ARG A 13 2.45 39.64 -28.40
C ARG A 13 3.47 39.34 -27.28
N ILE A 14 3.51 40.15 -26.23
CA ILE A 14 4.29 39.89 -25.01
C ILE A 14 3.56 38.85 -24.15
N ILE A 15 2.25 39.03 -23.93
CA ILE A 15 1.42 38.10 -23.14
C ILE A 15 1.45 36.68 -23.73
N THR A 16 1.28 36.52 -25.05
CA THR A 16 1.34 35.18 -25.67
C THR A 16 2.73 34.56 -25.60
N ARG A 17 3.82 35.35 -25.64
CA ARG A 17 5.18 34.83 -25.44
C ARG A 17 5.44 34.41 -23.99
N ALA A 18 4.98 35.18 -23.02
CA ALA A 18 5.07 34.83 -21.60
C ALA A 18 4.26 33.56 -21.29
N PHE A 19 3.07 33.42 -21.85
CA PHE A 19 2.24 32.22 -21.69
C PHE A 19 2.89 30.99 -22.35
N LEU A 20 3.46 31.14 -23.55
CA LEU A 20 4.20 30.06 -24.22
C LEU A 20 5.44 29.62 -23.42
N LEU A 21 6.21 30.57 -22.88
CA LEU A 21 7.38 30.28 -22.04
C LEU A 21 6.99 29.60 -20.72
N GLY A 22 5.92 30.07 -20.06
CA GLY A 22 5.38 29.43 -18.86
C GLY A 22 4.89 28.00 -19.12
N PHE A 23 4.18 27.79 -20.24
CA PHE A 23 3.74 26.46 -20.66
C PHE A 23 4.93 25.53 -20.97
N LEU A 24 5.92 26.00 -21.73
CA LEU A 24 7.15 25.24 -22.01
C LEU A 24 7.94 24.93 -20.73
N PHE A 25 8.02 25.85 -19.78
CA PHE A 25 8.69 25.61 -18.49
C PHE A 25 7.98 24.55 -17.64
N ILE A 26 6.65 24.61 -17.55
CA ILE A 26 5.85 23.56 -16.89
C ILE A 26 6.05 22.21 -17.59
N LEU A 27 6.03 22.19 -18.92
CA LEU A 27 6.22 20.98 -19.72
C LEU A 27 7.64 20.41 -19.56
N CYS A 28 8.67 21.26 -19.50
CA CYS A 28 10.03 20.82 -19.18
C CYS A 28 10.12 20.23 -17.76
N ILE A 29 9.42 20.76 -16.75
CA ILE A 29 9.39 20.19 -15.40
C ILE A 29 8.67 18.84 -15.38
N THR A 30 7.53 18.71 -16.06
CA THR A 30 6.74 17.46 -16.04
C THR A 30 7.36 16.33 -16.85
N PHE A 31 8.13 16.63 -17.90
CA PHE A 31 8.88 15.64 -18.68
C PHE A 31 10.30 15.34 -18.15
N ASN A 32 10.99 16.29 -17.48
CA ASN A 32 12.31 16.01 -16.88
C ASN A 32 12.26 15.49 -15.44
N MET A 33 11.09 15.45 -14.80
CA MET A 33 10.91 14.56 -13.65
C MET A 33 11.12 13.12 -14.14
N PRO A 34 12.20 12.42 -13.76
CA PRO A 34 12.40 11.06 -14.22
C PRO A 34 11.24 10.21 -13.72
N TRP A 35 10.67 9.41 -14.62
CA TRP A 35 9.68 8.40 -14.26
C TRP A 35 10.44 7.26 -13.58
N SER A 36 10.83 7.51 -12.33
CA SER A 36 11.57 6.59 -11.48
C SER A 36 10.91 5.24 -11.46
N THR A 37 11.71 4.17 -11.44
CA THR A 37 11.22 2.81 -11.24
C THR A 37 10.30 2.80 -10.02
N GLN A 38 9.02 2.50 -10.24
CA GLN A 38 8.02 2.55 -9.17
C GLN A 38 8.03 1.23 -8.43
N HIS A 39 8.77 1.19 -7.33
CA HIS A 39 8.88 -0.01 -6.51
C HIS A 39 7.60 -0.23 -5.70
N ILE A 40 7.15 -1.49 -5.69
CA ILE A 40 5.98 -1.97 -4.95
C ILE A 40 6.47 -3.01 -3.96
N ALA A 41 5.98 -2.93 -2.72
CA ALA A 41 6.38 -3.81 -1.64
C ALA A 41 5.12 -4.41 -0.98
N ILE A 42 4.81 -5.66 -1.34
CA ILE A 42 3.56 -6.35 -0.98
C ILE A 42 3.57 -6.71 0.51
N ILE A 43 2.55 -6.30 1.26
CA ILE A 43 2.40 -6.60 2.70
C ILE A 43 1.60 -7.90 2.88
N SER A 44 0.46 -8.04 2.19
CA SER A 44 -0.32 -9.27 2.21
C SER A 44 -1.24 -9.39 0.99
N THR A 45 -1.59 -10.62 0.62
CA THR A 45 -2.57 -10.90 -0.42
C THR A 45 -3.60 -11.90 0.11
N ASN A 46 -4.89 -11.55 -0.03
CA ASN A 46 -5.99 -12.21 0.68
C ASN A 46 -7.13 -12.51 -0.32
N TYR A 47 -7.54 -13.77 -0.41
CA TYR A 47 -8.64 -14.22 -1.28
C TYR A 47 -9.97 -14.23 -0.53
N PHE A 48 -10.95 -13.53 -1.07
CA PHE A 48 -12.34 -13.49 -0.61
C PHE A 48 -13.23 -14.21 -1.63
N PHE A 49 -13.72 -15.40 -1.26
CA PHE A 49 -14.73 -16.12 -2.05
C PHE A 49 -16.07 -15.37 -2.05
N ASN A 50 -16.52 -14.97 -0.85
CA ASN A 50 -17.69 -14.13 -0.62
C ASN A 50 -17.37 -13.09 0.46
N SER A 51 -17.94 -11.89 0.38
CA SER A 51 -17.72 -10.79 1.34
C SER A 51 -18.83 -9.75 1.24
N SER A 52 -19.15 -9.07 2.34
CA SER A 52 -20.00 -7.87 2.32
C SER A 52 -19.30 -6.63 1.77
N SER A 53 -17.95 -6.61 1.81
CA SER A 53 -17.13 -5.43 1.48
C SER A 53 -16.51 -5.49 0.07
N TYR A 54 -16.54 -6.65 -0.58
CA TYR A 54 -15.92 -6.92 -1.87
C TYR A 54 -16.82 -7.84 -2.71
N PRO A 55 -16.80 -7.72 -4.05
CA PRO A 55 -17.47 -8.68 -4.93
C PRO A 55 -16.98 -10.11 -4.67
N SER A 56 -17.80 -11.11 -5.00
CA SER A 56 -17.38 -12.52 -4.89
C SER A 56 -16.16 -12.81 -5.77
N ASN A 57 -15.31 -13.75 -5.33
CA ASN A 57 -14.07 -14.15 -5.99
C ASN A 57 -13.09 -12.98 -6.22
N THR A 58 -12.87 -12.18 -5.18
CA THR A 58 -11.95 -11.04 -5.21
C THR A 58 -10.65 -11.35 -4.49
N MET A 59 -9.52 -11.04 -5.12
CA MET A 59 -8.21 -10.97 -4.47
C MET A 59 -7.95 -9.53 -4.02
N VAL A 60 -7.58 -9.35 -2.75
CA VAL A 60 -7.20 -8.05 -2.18
C VAL A 60 -5.72 -8.07 -1.83
N VAL A 61 -4.93 -7.28 -2.55
CA VAL A 61 -3.50 -7.05 -2.31
C VAL A 61 -3.35 -5.77 -1.50
N LEU A 62 -2.77 -5.87 -0.31
CA LEU A 62 -2.30 -4.73 0.47
C LEU A 62 -0.80 -4.57 0.20
N PHE A 63 -0.39 -3.39 -0.27
CA PHE A 63 1.01 -3.12 -0.64
C PHE A 63 1.41 -1.67 -0.33
N ASN A 64 2.71 -1.45 -0.14
CA ASN A 64 3.28 -0.12 -0.12
C ASN A 64 3.80 0.25 -1.51
N ALA A 65 3.71 1.53 -1.86
CA ALA A 65 4.41 2.12 -3.00
C ALA A 65 4.79 3.58 -2.68
N GLN A 66 5.63 4.20 -3.50
CA GLN A 66 5.92 5.63 -3.40
C GLN A 66 4.60 6.45 -3.45
N ARG A 67 4.46 7.54 -2.69
CA ARG A 67 3.19 8.29 -2.53
C ARG A 67 2.61 8.84 -3.84
N ARG A 68 3.42 8.97 -4.90
CA ARG A 68 2.99 9.40 -6.25
C ARG A 68 2.56 8.24 -7.17
N PHE A 69 2.45 7.02 -6.64
CA PHE A 69 2.05 5.82 -7.37
C PHE A 69 0.60 5.87 -7.88
N TRP A 70 -0.35 6.31 -7.03
CA TRP A 70 -1.76 6.35 -7.40
C TRP A 70 -2.56 7.44 -6.67
N PRO A 71 -3.49 8.16 -7.36
CA PRO A 71 -3.53 8.29 -8.82
C PRO A 71 -2.26 9.03 -9.31
N PRO A 72 -1.83 8.83 -10.57
CA PRO A 72 -0.94 9.79 -11.21
C PRO A 72 -1.61 11.17 -11.15
N TRP A 73 -0.86 12.19 -10.74
CA TRP A 73 -1.44 13.51 -10.51
C TRP A 73 -2.07 14.06 -11.81
N PRO A 74 -3.36 14.44 -11.80
CA PRO A 74 -3.97 15.06 -12.96
C PRO A 74 -3.37 16.46 -13.13
N LEU A 75 -2.56 16.63 -14.18
CA LEU A 75 -2.37 17.96 -14.75
C LEU A 75 -3.74 18.45 -15.19
N LEU A 76 -4.07 19.68 -14.78
CA LEU A 76 -5.41 20.25 -14.67
C LEU A 76 -6.39 19.88 -15.79
N SER A 77 -7.65 19.77 -15.39
CA SER A 77 -8.83 19.73 -16.25
C SER A 77 -8.93 20.94 -17.20
N LEU A 78 -8.24 20.87 -18.34
CA LEU A 78 -8.60 21.59 -19.56
C LEU A 78 -9.16 20.58 -20.57
N ASN A 79 -10.40 20.80 -21.00
CA ASN A 79 -10.98 20.07 -22.11
C ASN A 79 -10.19 20.35 -23.39
N ILE A 80 -9.59 19.32 -24.00
CA ILE A 80 -9.29 19.19 -25.44
C ILE A 80 -8.71 17.78 -25.71
N LEU A 81 -9.23 17.08 -26.72
CA LEU A 81 -8.70 15.83 -27.32
C LEU A 81 -8.36 14.68 -26.33
N LEU A 82 -9.35 13.95 -25.83
CA LEU A 82 -9.86 12.70 -26.43
C LEU A 82 -8.81 11.64 -26.84
N LEU A 83 -8.95 10.47 -26.21
CA LEU A 83 -8.65 9.10 -26.70
C LEU A 83 -7.20 8.59 -26.78
N SER A 84 -6.14 9.42 -26.85
CA SER A 84 -4.76 8.88 -26.95
C SER A 84 -4.03 8.65 -25.61
N GLN A 85 -4.33 9.44 -24.56
CA GLN A 85 -3.59 9.40 -23.29
C GLN A 85 -4.25 8.57 -22.17
N LEU A 86 -5.41 7.95 -22.41
CA LEU A 86 -6.08 7.07 -21.44
C LEU A 86 -5.36 5.72 -21.22
N ILE A 87 -4.28 5.46 -21.96
CA ILE A 87 -3.72 4.11 -22.20
C ILE A 87 -2.46 3.82 -21.34
N ILE A 88 -1.80 4.84 -20.80
CA ILE A 88 -0.39 4.72 -20.32
C ILE A 88 -0.26 4.62 -18.78
N PHE A 89 -1.37 4.69 -18.03
CA PHE A 89 -1.37 4.87 -16.57
C PHE A 89 -2.12 3.79 -15.77
N LEU A 90 -1.91 2.51 -16.08
CA LEU A 90 -2.12 1.44 -15.12
C LEU A 90 -1.10 0.34 -15.39
N ILE A 91 -0.04 0.28 -14.60
CA ILE A 91 1.11 -0.62 -14.87
C ILE A 91 0.80 -2.06 -14.43
N LEU A 92 -0.09 -2.25 -13.45
CA LEU A 92 -0.41 -3.56 -12.87
C LEU A 92 -1.64 -4.23 -13.50
N GLN A 93 -1.56 -5.54 -13.67
CA GLN A 93 -2.70 -6.45 -13.87
C GLN A 93 -2.68 -7.57 -12.82
N GLY A 94 -3.84 -7.94 -12.29
CA GLY A 94 -4.00 -9.16 -11.50
C GLY A 94 -4.31 -10.34 -12.44
N HIS A 95 -3.49 -11.38 -12.42
CA HIS A 95 -3.70 -12.60 -13.19
C HIS A 95 -4.00 -13.77 -12.23
N SER A 96 -5.04 -14.53 -12.52
CA SER A 96 -5.49 -15.66 -11.70
C SER A 96 -5.80 -16.87 -12.56
N ASN A 97 -5.52 -18.07 -12.05
CA ASN A 97 -5.73 -19.33 -12.77
C ASN A 97 -6.31 -20.39 -11.82
N ASN A 98 -7.23 -21.21 -12.31
CA ASN A 98 -7.74 -22.42 -11.65
C ASN A 98 -7.76 -23.61 -12.64
N ALA A 99 -6.62 -23.86 -13.28
CA ALA A 99 -6.33 -24.91 -14.27
C ALA A 99 -7.14 -24.86 -15.58
N THR A 100 -8.48 -24.83 -15.50
CA THR A 100 -9.41 -24.77 -16.66
C THR A 100 -9.70 -23.35 -17.12
N HIS A 101 -9.65 -22.38 -16.21
CA HIS A 101 -9.93 -20.97 -16.50
C HIS A 101 -8.82 -20.06 -15.96
N SER A 102 -8.42 -19.10 -16.80
CA SER A 102 -7.59 -17.98 -16.39
C SER A 102 -8.33 -16.67 -16.57
N LEU A 103 -8.18 -15.75 -15.61
CA LEU A 103 -8.72 -14.39 -15.67
C LEU A 103 -7.60 -13.39 -15.37
N THR A 104 -7.41 -12.45 -16.29
CA THR A 104 -6.58 -11.26 -16.10
C THR A 104 -7.50 -10.05 -15.92
N SER A 105 -7.31 -9.28 -14.86
CA SER A 105 -8.17 -8.15 -14.48
C SER A 105 -7.36 -6.91 -14.08
N LEU A 106 -7.96 -5.73 -14.27
CA LEU A 106 -7.38 -4.47 -13.81
C LEU A 106 -7.65 -4.30 -12.30
N PRO A 107 -6.61 -4.05 -11.47
CA PRO A 107 -6.80 -3.76 -10.05
C PRO A 107 -7.51 -2.42 -9.88
N ARG A 108 -8.57 -2.39 -9.05
CA ARG A 108 -9.08 -1.12 -8.51
C ARG A 108 -8.17 -0.71 -7.36
N ILE A 109 -7.32 0.29 -7.59
CA ILE A 109 -6.34 0.79 -6.61
C ILE A 109 -6.96 1.96 -5.82
N ARG A 110 -6.77 1.96 -4.50
CA ARG A 110 -7.10 3.05 -3.58
C ARG A 110 -6.07 3.12 -2.46
N HIS A 111 -5.91 4.25 -1.77
CA HIS A 111 -5.17 4.25 -0.50
C HIS A 111 -5.90 3.35 0.52
N ALA A 112 -5.14 2.74 1.44
CA ALA A 112 -5.71 1.93 2.52
C ALA A 112 -6.37 2.78 3.63
N PHE A 113 -5.91 4.02 3.81
CA PHE A 113 -6.37 5.03 4.77
C PHE A 113 -5.96 6.43 4.26
N THR A 114 -6.23 7.49 5.02
CA THR A 114 -5.85 8.87 4.65
C THR A 114 -4.32 9.06 4.65
N PRO A 115 -3.68 9.40 3.51
CA PRO A 115 -2.21 9.43 3.41
C PRO A 115 -1.57 10.57 4.21
N ILE A 116 -0.41 10.29 4.80
CA ILE A 116 0.36 11.21 5.64
C ILE A 116 1.36 11.97 4.77
N LEU A 117 1.21 13.29 4.67
CA LEU A 117 1.97 14.12 3.72
C LEU A 117 3.48 14.25 4.00
N ILE A 118 3.95 13.76 5.16
CA ILE A 118 5.36 13.74 5.55
C ILE A 118 6.09 12.54 4.91
N CYS A 119 5.42 11.41 4.71
CA CYS A 119 6.03 10.18 4.19
C CYS A 119 6.14 10.18 2.65
N GLY A 120 7.24 9.66 2.12
CA GLY A 120 7.49 9.47 0.69
C GLY A 120 6.88 8.18 0.14
N TRP A 121 6.54 7.21 0.99
CA TRP A 121 5.78 5.99 0.65
C TRP A 121 4.43 5.94 1.38
N SER A 122 3.40 5.42 0.70
CA SER A 122 2.06 5.24 1.26
C SER A 122 1.49 3.84 0.97
N VAL A 123 0.47 3.44 1.74
CA VAL A 123 -0.17 2.12 1.62
C VAL A 123 -1.40 2.15 0.72
N PHE A 124 -1.46 1.17 -0.18
CA PHE A 124 -2.51 0.99 -1.16
C PHE A 124 -3.18 -0.38 -1.04
N LEU A 125 -4.47 -0.41 -1.37
CA LEU A 125 -5.26 -1.62 -1.60
C LEU A 125 -5.51 -1.73 -3.10
N ALA A 126 -5.04 -2.82 -3.71
CA ALA A 126 -5.46 -3.25 -5.05
C ALA A 126 -6.51 -4.35 -4.92
N VAL A 127 -7.67 -4.14 -5.55
CA VAL A 127 -8.81 -5.05 -5.53
C VAL A 127 -8.97 -5.65 -6.93
N CYS A 128 -8.65 -6.94 -7.07
CA CYS A 128 -8.64 -7.67 -8.34
C CYS A 128 -9.77 -8.71 -8.38
N PRO A 129 -10.71 -8.64 -9.34
CA PRO A 129 -11.57 -9.78 -9.68
C PRO A 129 -10.73 -10.99 -10.12
N THR A 130 -11.08 -12.18 -9.66
CA THR A 130 -10.36 -13.43 -9.96
C THR A 130 -11.31 -14.58 -10.31
N VAL A 131 -10.77 -15.67 -10.86
CA VAL A 131 -11.53 -16.93 -11.05
C VAL A 131 -12.03 -17.50 -9.71
N GLN A 132 -13.02 -18.38 -9.76
CA GLN A 132 -13.47 -19.12 -8.56
C GLN A 132 -12.37 -20.07 -8.08
N SER A 133 -12.08 -20.05 -6.77
CA SER A 133 -11.03 -20.83 -6.11
C SER A 133 -9.73 -20.92 -6.92
N PRO A 134 -9.01 -19.79 -7.13
CA PRO A 134 -7.74 -19.82 -7.86
C PRO A 134 -6.78 -20.81 -7.19
N SER A 135 -5.94 -21.46 -8.00
CA SER A 135 -4.76 -22.20 -7.54
C SER A 135 -3.51 -21.32 -7.58
N GLN A 136 -3.43 -20.40 -8.55
CA GLN A 136 -2.33 -19.44 -8.70
C GLN A 136 -2.85 -18.01 -8.87
N PHE A 137 -2.11 -17.06 -8.31
CA PHE A 137 -2.28 -15.62 -8.51
C PHE A 137 -0.92 -14.97 -8.78
N ALA A 138 -0.89 -14.04 -9.72
CA ALA A 138 0.31 -13.31 -10.11
C ALA A 138 -0.03 -11.85 -10.42
N LEU A 139 0.92 -10.95 -10.16
CA LEU A 139 0.87 -9.58 -10.67
C LEU A 139 1.70 -9.51 -11.95
N ARG A 140 1.17 -8.87 -12.99
CA ARG A 140 1.86 -8.62 -14.26
C ARG A 140 2.09 -7.12 -14.42
N ASP A 141 3.26 -6.77 -14.94
CA ASP A 141 3.55 -5.45 -15.49
C ASP A 141 3.04 -5.37 -16.95
N MET A 142 2.34 -4.30 -17.33
CA MET A 142 1.90 -4.11 -18.73
C MET A 142 3.01 -3.64 -19.67
N GLN A 143 3.96 -2.85 -19.14
CA GLN A 143 5.11 -2.33 -19.89
C GLN A 143 6.15 -3.44 -20.12
N VAL A 144 6.34 -4.35 -19.15
CA VAL A 144 7.28 -5.47 -19.23
C VAL A 144 6.55 -6.79 -19.46
N HIS A 145 6.21 -7.05 -20.72
CA HIS A 145 5.39 -8.19 -21.20
C HIS A 145 5.78 -9.59 -20.70
N SER A 146 7.03 -9.81 -20.27
CA SER A 146 7.54 -11.09 -19.76
C SER A 146 7.38 -11.29 -18.25
N ASN A 147 7.21 -10.22 -17.46
CA ASN A 147 7.47 -10.27 -16.03
C ASN A 147 6.19 -10.41 -15.20
N SER A 148 5.67 -11.64 -15.15
CA SER A 148 4.64 -12.04 -14.18
C SER A 148 5.27 -12.51 -12.87
N VAL A 149 5.06 -11.76 -11.78
CA VAL A 149 5.49 -12.16 -10.42
C VAL A 149 4.37 -12.96 -9.77
N ALA A 150 4.60 -14.24 -9.49
CA ALA A 150 3.67 -15.04 -8.69
C ALA A 150 3.64 -14.51 -7.25
N VAL A 151 2.43 -14.31 -6.70
CA VAL A 151 2.25 -13.72 -5.36
C VAL A 151 1.51 -14.72 -4.47
N PRO A 152 2.13 -15.19 -3.37
CA PRO A 152 1.43 -16.07 -2.43
C PRO A 152 0.27 -15.32 -1.77
N TYR A 153 -0.86 -16.00 -1.62
CA TYR A 153 -2.07 -15.47 -1.03
C TYR A 153 -2.65 -16.48 -0.04
N ARG A 154 -3.38 -15.97 0.95
CA ARG A 154 -4.14 -16.79 1.92
C ARG A 154 -5.63 -16.64 1.67
N LYS A 155 -6.40 -17.69 1.95
CA LYS A 155 -7.86 -17.56 2.13
C LYS A 155 -8.10 -16.83 3.45
N VAL A 156 -9.08 -15.93 3.49
CA VAL A 156 -9.48 -15.26 4.74
C VAL A 156 -10.28 -16.26 5.58
N SER A 157 -10.09 -16.26 6.91
CA SER A 157 -10.92 -17.10 7.79
C SER A 157 -12.36 -16.61 7.76
N ALA A 158 -13.31 -17.54 7.64
CA ALA A 158 -14.75 -17.28 7.76
C ALA A 158 -15.26 -17.44 9.20
N GLU A 159 -14.35 -17.67 10.15
CA GLU A 159 -14.62 -17.82 11.57
C GLU A 159 -15.16 -16.52 12.19
N HIS A 160 -16.27 -16.62 12.91
CA HIS A 160 -16.92 -15.47 13.53
C HIS A 160 -16.37 -15.23 14.94
N LEU A 161 -15.32 -14.44 15.05
CA LEU A 161 -14.85 -13.91 16.34
C LEU A 161 -15.92 -12.97 16.94
N PRO A 162 -16.47 -13.24 18.14
CA PRO A 162 -17.64 -12.51 18.64
C PRO A 162 -17.30 -11.09 19.14
N VAL A 163 -16.09 -10.87 19.68
CA VAL A 163 -15.58 -9.54 20.02
C VAL A 163 -14.11 -9.44 19.65
N VAL A 164 -13.74 -8.38 18.92
CA VAL A 164 -12.37 -8.11 18.47
C VAL A 164 -11.99 -6.67 18.84
N ALA A 165 -10.86 -6.49 19.51
CA ALA A 165 -10.27 -5.19 19.82
C ALA A 165 -9.03 -4.94 18.95
N CYS A 166 -9.16 -4.02 18.00
CA CYS A 166 -8.04 -3.53 17.19
C CYS A 166 -7.58 -2.18 17.75
N PHE A 167 -6.35 -2.10 18.23
CA PHE A 167 -5.76 -0.85 18.69
C PHE A 167 -5.00 -0.14 17.55
N SER A 168 -4.83 1.17 17.69
CA SER A 168 -3.87 1.93 16.89
C SER A 168 -2.43 1.47 17.17
N PRO A 169 -1.43 1.94 16.40
CA PRO A 169 -0.04 1.97 16.86
C PRO A 169 0.09 2.37 18.34
N LEU A 170 1.01 1.70 19.04
CA LEU A 170 1.61 2.19 20.28
C LEU A 170 3.08 2.55 20.00
N PHE A 171 3.39 3.84 20.09
CA PHE A 171 4.74 4.40 19.87
C PHE A 171 5.61 4.31 21.14
N PHE A 172 6.93 4.46 21.00
CA PHE A 172 7.91 4.33 22.11
C PHE A 172 7.57 5.15 23.38
N ASN A 173 6.93 6.30 23.21
CA ASN A 173 6.58 7.23 24.29
C ASN A 173 5.21 6.92 24.94
N GLU A 174 4.43 5.99 24.38
CA GLU A 174 3.07 5.68 24.81
C GLU A 174 3.03 4.52 25.81
N ARG A 175 3.40 4.83 27.06
CA ARG A 175 3.05 4.09 28.28
C ARG A 175 2.95 2.56 28.10
N TRP A 176 4.05 1.90 27.72
CA TRP A 176 4.13 0.43 27.63
C TRP A 176 3.64 -0.28 28.91
N GLN A 177 3.75 0.39 30.06
CA GLN A 177 3.20 -0.01 31.37
C GLN A 177 1.71 -0.37 31.35
N LEU A 178 0.94 0.17 30.38
CA LEU A 178 -0.48 -0.11 30.22
C LEU A 178 -0.78 -1.37 29.40
N ILE A 179 0.17 -1.92 28.63
CA ILE A 179 -0.15 -3.03 27.71
C ILE A 179 -0.61 -4.29 28.45
N ILE A 180 0.05 -4.63 29.56
CA ILE A 180 -0.30 -5.79 30.40
C ILE A 180 -1.65 -5.54 31.12
N PRO A 181 -1.88 -4.40 31.82
CA PRO A 181 -3.20 -4.04 32.32
C PRO A 181 -4.31 -4.08 31.26
N THR A 182 -4.11 -3.52 30.06
CA THR A 182 -5.11 -3.53 28.99
C THR A 182 -5.40 -4.95 28.51
N LEU A 183 -4.36 -5.78 28.31
CA LEU A 183 -4.52 -7.20 27.93
C LEU A 183 -5.40 -7.96 28.93
N GLU A 184 -5.12 -7.87 30.22
CA GLU A 184 -5.88 -8.58 31.26
C GLU A 184 -7.28 -8.00 31.46
N ILE A 185 -7.47 -6.67 31.37
CA ILE A 185 -8.80 -6.04 31.44
C ILE A 185 -9.67 -6.52 30.27
N TYR A 186 -9.14 -6.55 29.05
CA TYR A 186 -9.91 -6.98 27.86
C TYR A 186 -10.13 -8.51 27.86
N ARG A 187 -9.21 -9.30 28.42
CA ARG A 187 -9.39 -10.73 28.69
C ARG A 187 -10.52 -10.97 29.69
N GLN A 188 -10.56 -10.22 30.79
CA GLN A 188 -11.62 -10.29 31.81
C GLN A 188 -13.00 -9.89 31.25
N TYR A 189 -13.04 -9.00 30.24
CA TYR A 189 -14.24 -8.67 29.47
C TYR A 189 -14.53 -9.62 28.29
N GLY A 190 -13.81 -10.73 28.13
CA GLY A 190 -14.10 -11.79 27.16
C GLY A 190 -13.75 -11.47 25.70
N VAL A 191 -12.89 -10.48 25.44
CA VAL A 191 -12.53 -10.05 24.08
C VAL A 191 -11.69 -11.12 23.38
N SER A 192 -12.27 -11.83 22.42
CA SER A 192 -11.74 -13.07 21.82
C SER A 192 -10.48 -12.90 20.97
N LEU A 193 -10.26 -11.70 20.42
CA LEU A 193 -9.01 -11.33 19.74
C LEU A 193 -8.67 -9.88 20.08
N GLN A 194 -7.45 -9.67 20.57
CA GLN A 194 -6.83 -8.36 20.72
C GLN A 194 -5.65 -8.27 19.76
N VAL A 195 -5.48 -7.13 19.07
CA VAL A 195 -4.34 -6.89 18.18
C VAL A 195 -3.66 -5.58 18.57
N PHE A 196 -2.41 -5.70 19.03
CA PHE A 196 -1.51 -4.59 19.32
C PHE A 196 -0.40 -4.52 18.28
N TYR A 197 -0.12 -3.31 17.79
CA TYR A 197 0.99 -3.05 16.88
C TYR A 197 2.04 -2.22 17.61
N ILE A 198 3.26 -2.74 17.75
CA ILE A 198 4.26 -2.21 18.68
C ILE A 198 5.52 -1.82 17.92
N GLN A 199 5.92 -0.55 18.07
CA GLN A 199 7.18 -0.06 17.50
C GLN A 199 8.39 -0.66 18.20
N SER A 200 8.41 -0.55 19.52
CA SER A 200 9.65 -0.63 20.30
C SER A 200 9.28 -0.83 21.75
N MET A 201 9.92 -1.81 22.37
CA MET A 201 9.61 -2.30 23.70
C MET A 201 10.93 -2.45 24.46
N LEU A 202 10.92 -2.23 25.77
CA LEU A 202 12.05 -2.55 26.62
C LEU A 202 12.27 -4.07 26.63
N VAL A 203 13.52 -4.54 26.72
CA VAL A 203 13.86 -5.96 26.58
C VAL A 203 13.20 -6.78 27.68
N GLU A 204 13.17 -6.24 28.88
CA GLU A 204 12.54 -6.79 30.09
C GLU A 204 11.03 -7.01 29.91
N ILE A 205 10.36 -6.16 29.14
CA ILE A 205 8.93 -6.29 28.82
C ILE A 205 8.73 -7.28 27.67
N LEU A 206 9.65 -7.35 26.70
CA LEU A 206 9.61 -8.41 25.67
C LEU A 206 9.79 -9.79 26.30
N ASP A 207 10.69 -9.92 27.29
CA ASP A 207 10.89 -11.16 28.04
C ASP A 207 9.69 -11.51 28.93
N PHE A 208 9.01 -10.53 29.54
CA PHE A 208 7.74 -10.78 30.21
C PHE A 208 6.64 -11.24 29.24
N MET A 209 6.53 -10.61 28.08
CA MET A 209 5.55 -10.99 27.04
C MET A 209 5.85 -12.38 26.46
N ARG A 210 7.12 -12.80 26.39
CA ARG A 210 7.52 -14.18 26.03
C ARG A 210 7.00 -15.22 27.04
N ILE A 211 6.81 -14.88 28.31
CA ILE A 211 6.17 -15.78 29.28
C ILE A 211 4.71 -16.01 28.88
N TYR A 212 3.98 -14.93 28.58
CA TYR A 212 2.60 -15.00 28.08
C TYR A 212 2.47 -15.77 26.74
N GLU A 213 3.52 -15.74 25.90
CA GLU A 213 3.57 -16.52 24.66
C GLU A 213 3.84 -18.02 24.92
N ASN A 214 4.72 -18.35 25.87
CA ASN A 214 4.96 -19.72 26.31
C ASN A 214 3.71 -20.34 26.97
N GLU A 215 2.94 -19.54 27.70
CA GLU A 215 1.63 -19.92 28.26
C GLU A 215 0.50 -19.95 27.20
N LYS A 216 0.82 -19.66 25.93
CA LYS A 216 -0.12 -19.56 24.78
C LYS A 216 -1.21 -18.50 24.92
N ILE A 217 -1.10 -17.60 25.89
CA ILE A 217 -2.05 -16.50 26.09
C ILE A 217 -1.94 -15.53 24.90
N ILE A 218 -0.72 -15.14 24.53
CA ILE A 218 -0.46 -14.30 23.36
C ILE A 218 0.33 -15.04 22.28
N ARG A 219 0.43 -14.42 21.11
CA ARG A 219 1.33 -14.77 20.03
C ARG A 219 2.00 -13.50 19.49
N ILE A 220 3.32 -13.51 19.41
CA ILE A 220 4.17 -12.41 18.99
C ILE A 220 4.66 -12.69 17.56
N GLU A 221 4.13 -11.96 16.58
CA GLU A 221 4.59 -12.03 15.19
C GLU A 221 5.53 -10.86 14.87
N ALA A 222 6.70 -11.14 14.31
CA ALA A 222 7.57 -10.10 13.78
C ALA A 222 6.86 -9.38 12.61
N TRP A 223 6.95 -8.04 12.56
CA TRP A 223 6.43 -7.27 11.44
C TRP A 223 7.22 -7.57 10.15
N THR A 224 6.52 -7.68 9.01
CA THR A 224 7.13 -8.01 7.73
C THR A 224 8.07 -6.90 7.24
N LYS A 225 9.37 -7.01 7.55
CA LYS A 225 10.43 -6.19 6.95
C LYS A 225 10.72 -6.65 5.53
N PHE A 226 10.90 -5.71 4.59
CA PHE A 226 11.38 -6.04 3.25
C PHE A 226 12.86 -6.36 3.31
N ASN A 227 13.20 -7.65 3.18
CA ASN A 227 14.59 -8.08 3.14
C ASN A 227 15.19 -7.78 1.76
N ILE A 228 16.04 -6.74 1.71
CA ILE A 228 16.78 -6.32 0.51
C ILE A 228 18.16 -6.98 0.43
N SER A 229 18.39 -8.08 1.16
CA SER A 229 19.56 -8.94 0.92
C SER A 229 19.61 -9.32 -0.55
N MET A 230 20.75 -9.08 -1.19
CA MET A 230 20.94 -9.31 -2.63
C MET A 230 20.48 -10.72 -3.03
N PRO A 231 19.80 -10.89 -4.19
CA PRO A 231 19.49 -12.21 -4.69
C PRO A 231 20.79 -12.98 -4.98
N VAL A 232 20.73 -14.31 -4.90
CA VAL A 232 21.88 -15.22 -5.06
C VAL A 232 22.63 -14.99 -6.39
N ASP A 233 21.91 -14.59 -7.44
CA ASP A 233 22.47 -14.33 -8.78
C ASP A 233 23.06 -12.91 -8.97
N GLY A 234 23.09 -12.06 -7.93
CA GLY A 234 23.66 -10.70 -7.98
C GLY A 234 22.94 -9.72 -8.93
N SER A 235 21.80 -10.10 -9.49
CA SER A 235 21.12 -9.43 -10.61
C SER A 235 20.31 -8.19 -10.24
N PHE A 236 20.09 -7.93 -8.95
CA PHE A 236 19.32 -6.76 -8.48
C PHE A 236 20.24 -5.63 -8.02
N LYS A 237 20.13 -4.47 -8.68
CA LYS A 237 20.85 -3.26 -8.31
C LYS A 237 20.38 -2.82 -6.91
N PRO A 238 21.27 -2.55 -5.93
CA PRO A 238 20.84 -2.09 -4.62
C PRO A 238 20.05 -0.79 -4.75
N LEU A 239 18.99 -0.65 -3.95
CA LEU A 239 18.20 0.56 -3.91
C LEU A 239 18.99 1.69 -3.23
N ASP A 240 18.90 2.90 -3.78
CA ASP A 240 19.54 4.13 -3.25
C ASP A 240 18.87 4.63 -1.95
N TYR A 241 17.86 3.91 -1.48
CA TYR A 241 17.11 4.18 -0.25
C TYR A 241 16.63 2.84 0.34
N ASP A 242 16.47 2.79 1.65
CA ASP A 242 15.87 1.62 2.32
C ASP A 242 14.33 1.71 2.27
N PRO A 243 13.60 0.80 1.59
CA PRO A 243 12.16 0.56 1.80
C PRO A 243 11.78 0.08 3.23
N ASN A 244 12.69 0.18 4.20
CA ASN A 244 12.46 0.07 5.65
C ASN A 244 12.91 1.32 6.47
N ALA A 245 13.15 2.49 5.83
CA ALA A 245 13.26 3.84 6.43
C ALA A 245 12.01 4.54 7.09
N GLU A 246 11.04 5.37 6.61
CA GLU A 246 10.45 5.95 5.35
C GLU A 246 9.22 5.28 4.64
N LEU A 247 8.29 4.68 5.41
CA LEU A 247 6.93 4.18 5.09
C LEU A 247 6.05 4.85 6.14
N GLU A 248 4.76 5.03 5.86
CA GLU A 248 3.75 5.38 6.87
C GLU A 248 3.72 4.44 8.11
N TRP A 249 4.23 3.20 8.04
CA TRP A 249 4.21 2.22 9.15
C TRP A 249 5.54 1.53 9.51
N ARG A 250 6.72 2.10 9.23
CA ARG A 250 7.99 1.49 9.73
C ARG A 250 8.16 1.61 11.26
N CYS A 251 7.18 2.18 11.96
CA CYS A 251 7.05 2.19 13.40
C CYS A 251 6.45 0.88 13.97
N PHE A 252 6.65 -0.29 13.34
CA PHE A 252 6.29 -1.60 13.92
C PHE A 252 7.41 -2.61 13.75
N TYR A 253 7.73 -3.31 14.84
CA TYR A 253 8.63 -4.46 14.87
C TYR A 253 7.86 -5.73 15.24
N TRP A 254 6.74 -5.61 15.97
CA TRP A 254 5.93 -6.74 16.44
C TRP A 254 4.42 -6.47 16.30
N ILE A 255 3.67 -7.50 15.91
CA ILE A 255 2.22 -7.61 16.08
C ILE A 255 2.01 -8.60 17.23
N ILE A 256 1.32 -8.18 18.29
CA ILE A 256 0.89 -9.10 19.34
C ILE A 256 -0.59 -9.40 19.13
N LYS A 257 -0.91 -10.68 18.94
CA LYS A 257 -2.27 -11.20 18.82
C LYS A 257 -2.61 -12.02 20.05
N TRP A 258 -3.78 -11.82 20.62
CA TRP A 258 -4.35 -12.74 21.60
C TRP A 258 -4.94 -13.97 20.88
N LEU A 259 -4.79 -15.17 21.44
CA LEU A 259 -5.38 -16.40 20.89
C LEU A 259 -6.24 -17.08 21.97
N ASN A 260 -7.56 -16.89 21.88
CA ASN A 260 -8.48 -17.61 22.75
C ASN A 260 -8.82 -18.99 22.15
N GLU A 261 -7.88 -19.95 22.23
CA GLU A 261 -8.16 -21.37 21.96
C GLU A 261 -9.00 -21.98 23.10
N SER A 262 -10.27 -21.53 23.18
CA SER A 262 -11.43 -22.11 23.90
C SER A 262 -11.22 -22.65 25.33
N PHE A 263 -11.87 -21.98 26.29
CA PHE A 263 -12.57 -22.67 27.38
C PHE A 263 -13.94 -23.17 26.88
#